data_AF-A0A7S4JGB4-F1
#
_entry.id   AF-A0A7S4JGB4-F1
#
_cell.length_a   1.000
_cell.length_b   1.000
_cell.length_c   1.000
_cell.angle_alpha   90.00
_cell.angle_beta   90.00
_cell.angle_gamma   90.00
#
_symmetry.space_group_name_H-M   'P 1'
#
loop_
_entity.id
_entity.type
_entity.pdbx_description
1 polymer ?
#
loop_
_entity_poly.entity_id
_entity_poly.type
_entity_poly.pdbx_seq_one_letter_code
_entity_poly.pdbx_strand_id
1 'polypeptide(L)'
;MRAAESSFLRSAAPAENGRRSRSGRTAEALDPAAIPTLWVALKRCYGSDELAVSAVQQNPNVINPLCASPDLLLRSRAALADVMGSEEETLAVLCNNPAVLQCGEGLRLLTPDSIASTAAFRQVADRIPRSVTTAVLALVLGAGLLQIALRANPDDAAASAISAIIGPVLGAAGAALFATSAAIAAGANSSPSSSEDG
;
A
#
# COMPACT_ATOMS: atom_id res chain seq x y z
N MET A 1 30.06 1.79 -63.31
CA MET A 1 28.82 1.29 -63.95
C MET A 1 28.72 -0.21 -63.71
N ARG A 2 27.62 -0.66 -63.06
CA ARG A 2 27.06 -2.03 -62.99
C ARG A 2 27.96 -3.14 -62.38
N ALA A 3 27.66 -3.67 -61.19
CA ALA A 3 26.54 -4.55 -60.78
C ALA A 3 26.63 -5.98 -61.34
N ALA A 4 26.87 -6.95 -60.44
CA ALA A 4 26.43 -8.35 -60.45
C ALA A 4 27.00 -9.02 -59.17
N GLU A 5 26.26 -9.14 -58.07
CA GLU A 5 25.32 -10.23 -57.74
C GLU A 5 25.95 -11.63 -57.74
N SER A 6 26.18 -12.18 -56.54
CA SER A 6 26.30 -13.62 -56.31
C SER A 6 25.84 -13.95 -54.88
N SER A 7 24.52 -14.08 -54.73
CA SER A 7 23.84 -15.21 -54.10
C SER A 7 24.56 -15.92 -52.94
N PHE A 8 24.59 -15.29 -51.76
CA PHE A 8 24.78 -16.02 -50.51
C PHE A 8 23.40 -16.31 -49.91
N LEU A 9 22.93 -17.53 -50.18
CA LEU A 9 21.76 -18.15 -49.54
C LEU A 9 22.03 -18.32 -48.04
N ARG A 10 21.82 -17.26 -47.26
CA ARG A 10 21.65 -17.37 -45.81
C ARG A 10 20.17 -17.69 -45.56
N SER A 11 19.91 -18.97 -45.40
CA SER A 11 18.67 -19.52 -44.84
C SER A 11 18.32 -18.76 -43.56
N ALA A 12 17.27 -17.96 -43.63
CA ALA A 12 16.69 -17.27 -42.49
C ALA A 12 15.90 -18.30 -41.69
N ALA A 13 16.48 -18.75 -40.58
CA ALA A 13 15.72 -19.43 -39.54
C ALA A 13 14.60 -18.48 -39.07
N PRO A 14 13.34 -18.93 -38.99
CA PRO A 14 12.27 -18.07 -38.50
C PRO A 14 12.53 -17.80 -37.02
N ALA A 15 12.66 -16.51 -36.68
CA ALA A 15 12.68 -16.02 -35.31
C ALA A 15 11.41 -16.52 -34.61
N GLU A 16 11.59 -17.52 -33.75
CA GLU A 16 10.52 -18.10 -32.97
C GLU A 16 9.95 -16.99 -32.08
N ASN A 17 8.70 -16.68 -32.40
CA ASN A 17 7.89 -15.60 -31.88
C ASN A 17 7.69 -15.77 -30.37
N GLY A 18 8.63 -15.26 -29.57
CA GLY A 18 8.58 -15.18 -28.12
C GLY A 18 7.52 -14.21 -27.58
N ARG A 19 6.39 -14.03 -28.27
CA ARG A 19 5.15 -13.56 -27.65
C ARG A 19 4.61 -14.71 -26.82
N ARG A 20 5.19 -14.94 -25.64
CA ARG A 20 4.43 -15.55 -24.55
C ARG A 20 3.26 -14.63 -24.29
N SER A 21 2.12 -15.00 -24.85
CA SER A 21 0.82 -14.37 -24.65
C SER A 21 0.64 -14.05 -23.17
N ARG A 22 0.84 -12.78 -22.80
CA ARG A 22 0.48 -12.20 -21.51
C ARG A 22 -1.04 -12.01 -21.45
N SER A 23 -1.78 -13.05 -21.85
CA SER A 23 -3.23 -13.06 -22.08
C SER A 23 -3.81 -14.46 -21.81
N GLY A 24 -3.30 -15.13 -20.77
CA GLY A 24 -3.79 -16.45 -20.31
C GLY A 24 -4.28 -16.48 -18.87
N ARG A 25 -4.27 -15.36 -18.13
CA ARG A 25 -4.88 -15.28 -16.78
C ARG A 25 -6.35 -14.87 -16.83
N THR A 26 -7.07 -15.27 -17.88
CA THR A 26 -8.52 -15.16 -17.94
C THR A 26 -9.11 -16.32 -17.15
N ALA A 27 -9.42 -16.08 -15.88
CA ALA A 27 -10.35 -16.88 -15.09
C ALA A 27 -10.18 -18.41 -15.20
N GLU A 28 -8.94 -18.89 -15.31
CA GLU A 28 -8.64 -20.29 -15.07
C GLU A 28 -9.10 -20.56 -13.64
N ALA A 29 -10.06 -21.48 -13.52
CA ALA A 29 -10.92 -21.65 -12.35
C ALA A 29 -10.12 -21.43 -11.07
N LEU A 30 -10.55 -20.44 -10.27
CA LEU A 30 -9.91 -20.10 -9.00
C LEU A 30 -9.83 -21.38 -8.17
N ASP A 31 -8.65 -22.01 -8.16
CA ASP A 31 -8.49 -23.35 -7.60
C ASP A 31 -8.90 -23.29 -6.13
N PRO A 32 -9.97 -23.99 -5.71
CA PRO A 32 -10.41 -23.99 -4.33
C PRO A 32 -9.32 -24.48 -3.38
N ALA A 33 -8.37 -25.30 -3.86
CA ALA A 33 -7.23 -25.78 -3.09
C ALA A 33 -6.13 -24.71 -2.88
N ALA A 34 -6.18 -23.59 -3.61
CA ALA A 34 -5.22 -22.50 -3.45
C ALA A 34 -5.39 -21.78 -2.10
N ILE A 35 -6.62 -21.62 -1.59
CA ILE A 35 -6.88 -20.91 -0.33
C ILE A 35 -6.28 -21.64 0.88
N PRO A 36 -6.49 -22.96 1.08
CA PRO A 36 -5.84 -23.69 2.17
C PRO A 36 -4.31 -23.60 2.11
N THR A 37 -3.73 -23.65 0.91
CA THR A 37 -2.27 -23.55 0.73
C THR A 37 -1.75 -22.16 1.09
N LEU A 38 -2.46 -21.11 0.66
CA LEU A 38 -2.18 -19.72 1.06
C LEU A 38 -2.33 -19.53 2.57
N TRP A 39 -3.32 -20.16 3.18
CA TRP A 39 -3.55 -20.08 4.62
C TRP A 39 -2.34 -20.63 5.39
N VAL A 40 -1.86 -21.82 5.03
CA VAL A 40 -0.67 -22.42 5.65
C VAL A 40 0.55 -21.51 5.50
N ALA A 41 0.77 -20.91 4.33
CA ALA A 41 1.87 -19.98 4.12
C ALA A 41 1.72 -18.70 4.97
N LEU A 42 0.51 -18.13 5.03
CA LEU A 42 0.22 -16.96 5.84
C LEU A 42 0.49 -17.23 7.32
N LYS A 43 0.06 -18.38 7.85
CA LYS A 43 0.34 -18.78 9.23
C LYS A 43 1.83 -18.87 9.54
N ARG A 44 2.63 -19.36 8.59
CA ARG A 44 4.09 -19.37 8.73
C ARG A 44 4.69 -17.96 8.77
N CYS A 45 4.10 -16.99 8.05
CA CYS A 45 4.56 -15.60 8.09
C CYS A 45 4.26 -14.92 9.45
N TYR A 46 3.20 -15.31 10.16
CA TYR A 46 2.80 -14.67 11.42
C TYR A 46 3.14 -15.47 12.68
N GLY A 47 3.44 -16.77 12.56
CA GLY A 47 3.76 -17.65 13.69
C GLY A 47 2.58 -18.07 14.57
N SER A 48 1.38 -17.52 14.36
CA SER A 48 0.15 -17.89 15.07
C SER A 48 -1.09 -17.79 14.19
N ASP A 49 -2.10 -18.61 14.50
CA ASP A 49 -3.38 -18.60 13.81
C ASP A 49 -4.13 -17.28 14.10
N GLU A 50 -4.05 -16.75 15.32
CA GLU A 50 -4.73 -15.54 15.75
C GLU A 50 -4.27 -14.31 14.95
N LEU A 51 -2.95 -14.13 14.80
CA LEU A 51 -2.39 -13.02 14.04
C LEU A 51 -2.70 -13.15 12.54
N ALA A 52 -2.66 -14.38 12.01
CA ALA A 52 -3.02 -14.62 10.61
C ALA A 52 -4.50 -14.30 10.33
N VAL A 53 -5.41 -14.63 11.25
CA VAL A 53 -6.84 -14.25 11.16
C VAL A 53 -6.97 -12.73 11.17
N SER A 54 -6.30 -12.05 12.10
CA SER A 54 -6.31 -10.58 12.18
C SER A 54 -5.83 -9.94 10.87
N ALA A 55 -4.75 -10.47 10.27
CA ALA A 55 -4.22 -9.99 9.00
C ALA A 55 -5.23 -10.13 7.84
N VAL A 56 -5.98 -11.24 7.78
CA VAL A 56 -7.04 -11.43 6.76
C VAL A 56 -8.21 -10.45 6.98
N GLN A 57 -8.58 -10.19 8.23
CA GLN A 57 -9.63 -9.21 8.55
C GLN A 57 -9.23 -7.79 8.14
N GLN A 58 -7.97 -7.41 8.36
CA GLN A 58 -7.42 -6.12 7.95
C GLN A 58 -7.29 -6.01 6.41
N ASN A 59 -6.82 -7.05 5.75
CA ASN A 59 -6.67 -7.07 4.29
C ASN A 59 -7.05 -8.43 3.68
N PRO A 60 -8.30 -8.62 3.25
CA PRO A 60 -8.75 -9.88 2.65
C PRO A 60 -7.98 -10.29 1.40
N ASN A 61 -7.29 -9.36 0.73
CA ASN A 61 -6.51 -9.69 -0.46
C ASN A 61 -5.28 -10.55 -0.18
N VAL A 62 -4.81 -10.65 1.07
CA VAL A 62 -3.63 -11.48 1.38
C VAL A 62 -3.89 -12.98 1.19
N ILE A 63 -5.15 -13.40 1.20
CA ILE A 63 -5.57 -14.79 0.94
C ILE A 63 -6.17 -14.97 -0.46
N ASN A 64 -6.24 -13.90 -1.27
CA ASN A 64 -6.81 -13.95 -2.60
C ASN A 64 -5.78 -14.54 -3.59
N PRO A 65 -6.05 -15.70 -4.23
CA PRO A 65 -5.13 -16.32 -5.20
C PRO A 65 -4.82 -15.46 -6.42
N LEU A 66 -5.62 -14.44 -6.72
CA LEU A 66 -5.34 -13.49 -7.80
C LEU A 66 -4.27 -12.45 -7.43
N CYS A 67 -4.06 -12.23 -6.14
CA CYS A 67 -3.17 -11.20 -5.60
C CYS A 67 -1.98 -11.76 -4.83
N ALA A 68 -2.05 -13.03 -4.40
CA ALA A 68 -1.04 -13.67 -3.58
C ALA A 68 -0.76 -15.11 -4.04
N SER A 69 0.47 -15.58 -3.80
CA SER A 69 0.84 -16.99 -3.88
C SER A 69 1.63 -17.37 -2.63
N PRO A 70 1.63 -18.66 -2.22
CA PRO A 70 2.39 -19.12 -1.05
C PRO A 70 3.86 -18.70 -1.10
N ASP A 71 4.51 -18.89 -2.24
CA ASP A 71 5.90 -18.49 -2.45
C ASP A 71 6.11 -16.98 -2.33
N LEU A 72 5.16 -16.17 -2.83
CA LEU A 72 5.24 -14.72 -2.72
C LEU A 72 5.16 -14.26 -1.27
N LEU A 73 4.24 -14.82 -0.48
CA LEU A 73 4.10 -14.47 0.94
C LEU A 73 5.40 -14.77 1.71
N LEU A 74 5.95 -15.96 1.51
CA LEU A 74 7.17 -16.41 2.20
C LEU A 74 8.39 -15.59 1.79
N ARG A 75 8.56 -15.29 0.49
CA ARG A 75 9.66 -14.44 0.00
C ARG A 75 9.53 -13.02 0.51
N SER A 76 8.33 -12.45 0.52
CA SER A 76 8.09 -11.11 1.06
C SER A 76 8.40 -11.04 2.55
N ARG A 77 8.03 -12.06 3.32
CA ARG A 77 8.37 -12.18 4.75
C ARG A 77 9.89 -12.21 4.95
N ALA A 78 10.61 -13.03 4.19
CA ALA A 78 12.06 -13.13 4.28
C ALA A 78 12.75 -11.82 3.86
N ALA A 79 12.32 -11.21 2.75
CA ALA A 79 12.83 -9.91 2.31
C ALA A 79 12.59 -8.81 3.35
N LEU A 80 11.43 -8.82 4.02
CA LEU A 80 11.13 -7.89 5.10
C LEU A 80 12.06 -8.12 6.31
N ALA A 81 12.24 -9.37 6.72
CA ALA A 81 13.12 -9.72 7.83
C ALA A 81 14.58 -9.28 7.59
N ASP A 82 15.06 -9.45 6.36
CA ASP A 82 16.41 -9.03 5.97
C ASP A 82 16.59 -7.49 6.00
N VAL A 83 15.53 -6.73 5.76
CA VAL A 83 15.56 -5.25 5.77
C VAL A 83 15.40 -4.70 7.19
N MET A 84 14.52 -5.28 8.00
CA MET A 84 14.31 -4.86 9.39
C MET A 84 15.47 -5.29 10.31
N GLY A 85 16.05 -6.47 10.07
CA GLY A 85 17.13 -7.01 10.91
C GLY A 85 16.67 -7.58 12.25
N SER A 86 15.38 -7.45 12.60
CA SER A 86 14.76 -8.03 13.80
C SER A 86 13.44 -8.71 13.47
N GLU A 87 13.22 -9.89 14.04
CA GLU A 87 11.97 -10.65 13.88
C GLU A 87 10.77 -9.92 14.51
N GLU A 88 11.00 -9.21 15.63
CA GLU A 88 9.97 -8.44 16.33
C GLU A 88 9.49 -7.24 15.50
N GLU A 89 10.42 -6.47 14.93
CA GLU A 89 10.08 -5.33 14.06
C GLU A 89 9.39 -5.80 12.78
N THR A 90 9.85 -6.91 12.20
CA THR A 90 9.22 -7.54 11.04
C THR A 90 7.78 -7.93 11.34
N LEU A 91 7.53 -8.54 12.51
CA LEU A 91 6.18 -8.92 12.93
C LEU A 91 5.31 -7.69 13.24
N ALA A 92 5.87 -6.65 13.85
CA ALA A 92 5.16 -5.38 14.09
C ALA A 92 4.71 -4.73 12.77
N VAL A 93 5.59 -4.65 11.77
CA VAL A 93 5.25 -4.14 10.43
C VAL A 93 4.15 -4.98 9.79
N LEU A 94 4.23 -6.32 9.87
CA LEU A 94 3.18 -7.18 9.32
C LEU A 94 1.83 -6.99 10.00
N CYS A 95 1.80 -6.85 11.32
CA CYS A 95 0.56 -6.63 12.08
C CYS A 95 -0.08 -5.26 11.77
N ASN A 96 0.74 -4.28 11.36
CA ASN A 96 0.28 -2.94 10.98
C ASN A 96 -0.14 -2.86 9.51
N ASN A 97 0.53 -3.60 8.63
CA ASN A 97 0.24 -3.58 7.19
C ASN A 97 0.48 -4.96 6.53
N PRO A 98 -0.54 -5.83 6.52
CA PRO A 98 -0.45 -7.15 5.90
C PRO A 98 -0.23 -7.12 4.38
N ALA A 99 -0.49 -5.98 3.70
CA ALA A 99 -0.26 -5.84 2.26
C ALA A 99 1.22 -5.94 1.86
N VAL A 100 2.14 -5.73 2.80
CA VAL A 100 3.59 -5.88 2.58
C VAL A 100 3.95 -7.28 2.07
N LEU A 101 3.17 -8.30 2.43
CA LEU A 101 3.38 -9.68 1.96
C LEU A 101 3.11 -9.88 0.46
N GLN A 102 2.55 -8.88 -0.23
CA GLN A 102 2.30 -8.93 -1.67
C GLN A 102 3.40 -8.23 -2.48
N CYS A 103 4.36 -7.58 -1.82
CA CYS A 103 5.40 -6.78 -2.48
C CYS A 103 6.57 -7.62 -3.02
N GLY A 104 6.78 -8.84 -2.51
CA GLY A 104 7.89 -9.70 -2.90
C GLY A 104 9.26 -9.13 -2.58
N GLU A 105 10.24 -9.44 -3.43
CA GLU A 105 11.63 -8.98 -3.28
C GLU A 105 11.83 -7.48 -3.44
N GLY A 106 10.81 -6.75 -3.92
CA GLY A 106 10.87 -5.29 -4.01
C GLY A 106 11.10 -4.60 -2.66
N LEU A 107 10.80 -5.29 -1.55
CA LEU A 107 11.04 -4.78 -0.20
C LEU A 107 12.51 -4.51 0.10
N ARG A 108 13.44 -5.30 -0.48
CA ARG A 108 14.89 -5.11 -0.27
C ARG A 108 15.44 -3.79 -0.82
N LEU A 109 14.68 -3.15 -1.71
CA LEU A 109 15.05 -1.87 -2.30
C LEU A 109 14.61 -0.67 -1.45
N LEU A 110 13.83 -0.91 -0.40
CA LEU A 110 13.28 0.11 0.46
C LEU A 110 14.08 0.22 1.76
N THR A 111 14.10 1.41 2.34
CA THR A 111 14.66 1.62 3.68
C THR A 111 13.70 1.13 4.75
N PRO A 112 14.20 0.66 5.91
CA PRO A 112 13.35 0.16 6.97
C PRO A 112 12.35 1.23 7.46
N ASP A 113 12.80 2.48 7.59
CA ASP A 113 11.95 3.61 7.97
C ASP A 113 10.79 3.87 7.01
N SER A 114 10.99 3.69 5.71
CA SER A 114 9.95 3.87 4.70
C SER A 114 8.86 2.81 4.82
N ILE A 115 9.25 1.57 5.08
CA ILE A 115 8.31 0.46 5.28
C ILE A 115 7.53 0.67 6.59
N ALA A 116 8.21 0.99 7.68
CA ALA A 116 7.60 1.21 8.99
C ALA A 116 6.63 2.40 8.99
N SER A 117 7.02 3.53 8.42
CA SER A 117 6.16 4.72 8.31
C SER A 117 4.91 4.46 7.46
N THR A 118 5.05 3.73 6.34
CA THR A 118 3.90 3.34 5.51
C THR A 118 2.95 2.41 6.28
N ALA A 119 3.50 1.48 7.08
CA ALA A 119 2.70 0.59 7.90
C ALA A 119 1.97 1.32 9.02
N ALA A 120 2.65 2.25 9.71
CA ALA A 120 2.05 3.10 10.73
C ALA A 120 0.95 3.99 10.15
N PHE A 121 1.18 4.59 8.97
CA PHE A 121 0.17 5.41 8.29
C PHE A 121 -1.07 4.58 7.96
N ARG A 122 -0.91 3.35 7.46
CA ARG A 122 -2.02 2.43 7.17
C ARG A 122 -2.84 2.14 8.43
N GLN A 123 -2.18 1.83 9.54
CA GLN A 123 -2.84 1.57 10.81
C GLN A 123 -3.67 2.79 11.28
N VAL A 124 -3.15 4.00 11.11
CA VAL A 124 -3.88 5.24 11.44
C VAL A 124 -5.05 5.42 10.47
N ALA A 125 -4.85 5.22 9.17
CA ALA A 125 -5.89 5.35 8.16
C ALA A 125 -7.04 4.35 8.39
N ASP A 126 -6.73 3.11 8.77
CA ASP A 126 -7.73 2.07 9.04
C ASP A 126 -8.54 2.34 10.32
N ARG A 127 -8.02 3.16 11.25
CA ARG A 127 -8.77 3.62 12.43
C ARG A 127 -9.77 4.74 12.12
N ILE A 128 -9.67 5.39 10.96
CA ILE A 128 -10.63 6.43 10.57
C ILE A 128 -11.92 5.72 10.13
N PRO A 129 -13.04 5.91 10.86
CA PRO A 129 -14.30 5.29 10.48
C PRO A 129 -14.68 5.71 9.06
N ARG A 130 -15.19 4.78 8.24
CA ARG A 130 -15.60 5.09 6.86
C ARG A 130 -16.56 6.27 6.78
N SER A 131 -17.41 6.46 7.79
CA SER A 131 -18.31 7.61 7.94
C SER A 131 -17.56 8.94 8.02
N VAL A 132 -16.42 8.99 8.73
CA VAL A 132 -15.55 10.17 8.82
C VAL A 132 -14.84 10.39 7.49
N THR A 133 -14.33 9.33 6.84
CA THR A 133 -13.69 9.44 5.52
C THR A 133 -14.67 10.00 4.47
N THR A 134 -15.92 9.50 4.44
CA THR A 134 -16.94 10.01 3.54
C THR A 134 -17.35 11.43 3.88
N ALA A 135 -17.44 11.80 5.16
CA ALA A 135 -17.78 13.15 5.58
C ALA A 135 -16.67 14.14 5.20
N VAL A 136 -15.40 13.79 5.41
CA VAL A 136 -14.25 14.60 5.00
C VAL A 136 -14.21 14.74 3.48
N LEU A 137 -14.38 13.65 2.74
CA LEU A 137 -14.42 13.70 1.27
C LEU A 137 -15.57 14.57 0.76
N ALA A 138 -16.77 14.42 1.33
CA ALA A 138 -17.93 15.22 1.00
C ALA A 138 -17.72 16.70 1.35
N LEU A 139 -17.05 16.99 2.46
CA LEU A 139 -16.72 18.35 2.87
C LEU A 139 -15.66 18.98 1.95
N VAL A 140 -14.64 18.24 1.54
CA VAL A 140 -13.62 18.70 0.59
C VAL A 140 -14.21 18.94 -0.79
N LEU A 141 -15.00 18.00 -1.32
CA LEU A 141 -15.70 18.17 -2.60
C LEU A 141 -16.72 19.30 -2.54
N GLY A 142 -17.49 19.37 -1.45
CA GLY A 142 -18.46 20.44 -1.22
C GLY A 142 -17.81 21.81 -1.14
N ALA A 143 -16.73 21.95 -0.35
CA ALA A 143 -15.98 23.20 -0.26
C ALA A 143 -15.30 23.58 -1.58
N GLY A 144 -14.77 22.60 -2.33
CA GLY A 144 -14.16 22.82 -3.64
C GLY A 144 -15.18 23.28 -4.69
N LEU A 145 -16.33 22.61 -4.78
CA LEU A 145 -17.43 22.99 -5.66
C LEU A 145 -18.02 24.35 -5.28
N LEU A 146 -18.14 24.61 -3.98
CA LEU A 146 -18.58 25.91 -3.47
C LEU A 146 -17.59 27.01 -3.84
N GLN A 147 -16.28 26.79 -3.67
CA GLN A 147 -15.25 27.74 -4.09
C GLN A 147 -15.28 28.02 -5.61
N ILE A 148 -15.54 27.01 -6.43
CA ILE A 148 -15.73 27.18 -7.89
C ILE A 148 -16.98 28.01 -8.18
N ALA A 149 -18.10 27.73 -7.50
CA ALA A 149 -19.36 28.46 -7.67
C ALA A 149 -19.26 29.93 -7.20
N LEU A 150 -18.55 30.17 -6.10
CA LEU A 150 -18.30 31.52 -5.57
C LEU A 150 -17.35 32.33 -6.48
N ARG A 151 -16.35 31.69 -7.10
CA ARG A 151 -15.51 32.34 -8.12
C ARG A 151 -16.26 32.65 -9.42
N ALA A 152 -17.29 31.89 -9.74
CA ALA A 152 -18.13 32.13 -10.91
C ALA A 152 -19.08 33.33 -10.72
N ASN A 153 -19.37 33.75 -9.47
CA ASN A 153 -20.23 34.89 -9.13
C ASN A 153 -19.53 35.82 -8.11
N PRO A 154 -18.56 36.65 -8.55
CA PRO A 154 -17.71 37.43 -7.64
C PRO A 154 -18.41 38.60 -6.94
N ASP A 155 -19.59 39.01 -7.40
CA ASP A 155 -20.31 40.20 -6.89
C ASP A 155 -21.27 39.90 -5.73
N ASP A 156 -21.41 38.62 -5.33
CA ASP A 156 -22.27 38.26 -4.20
C ASP A 156 -21.55 38.47 -2.86
N ALA A 157 -22.05 39.39 -2.04
CA ALA A 157 -21.55 39.65 -0.68
C ALA A 157 -21.59 38.40 0.24
N ALA A 158 -22.37 37.38 -0.12
CA ALA A 158 -22.37 36.08 0.56
C ALA A 158 -21.10 35.26 0.28
N ALA A 159 -20.48 35.42 -0.90
CA ALA A 159 -19.27 34.70 -1.32
C ALA A 159 -18.05 35.07 -0.46
N SER A 160 -17.89 36.36 -0.17
CA SER A 160 -16.79 36.88 0.65
C SER A 160 -16.93 36.44 2.12
N ALA A 161 -18.14 36.47 2.67
CA ALA A 161 -18.43 36.02 4.04
C ALA A 161 -18.18 34.50 4.22
N ILE A 162 -18.59 33.68 3.25
CA ILE A 162 -18.42 32.22 3.31
C ILE A 162 -16.94 31.83 3.15
N SER A 163 -16.19 32.50 2.27
CA SER A 163 -14.75 32.23 2.09
C SER A 163 -13.92 32.55 3.35
N ALA A 164 -14.32 33.58 4.10
CA ALA A 164 -13.67 33.97 5.35
C ALA A 164 -13.90 32.97 6.51
N ILE A 165 -14.97 32.19 6.45
CA ILE A 165 -15.30 31.15 7.46
C ILE A 165 -14.65 29.81 7.10
N ILE A 166 -14.65 29.45 5.81
CA ILE A 166 -14.15 28.16 5.34
C ILE A 166 -12.63 28.09 5.38
N GLY A 167 -11.93 29.18 5.06
CA GLY A 167 -10.45 29.23 5.07
C GLY A 167 -9.82 28.81 6.40
N PRO A 168 -10.24 29.39 7.53
CA PRO A 168 -9.76 29.02 8.86
C PRO A 168 -10.14 27.60 9.28
N VAL A 169 -11.33 27.12 8.92
CA VAL A 169 -11.80 25.77 9.28
C VAL A 169 -11.02 24.69 8.53
N LEU A 170 -10.75 24.88 7.22
CA LEU A 170 -9.88 23.97 6.48
C LEU A 170 -8.42 24.04 6.97
N GLY A 171 -7.93 25.25 7.29
CA GLY A 171 -6.59 25.42 7.86
C GLY A 171 -6.41 24.72 9.20
N ALA A 172 -7.39 24.85 10.09
CA ALA A 172 -7.39 24.18 11.40
C ALA A 172 -7.56 22.66 11.27
N ALA A 173 -8.40 22.17 10.36
CA ALA A 173 -8.55 20.74 10.09
C ALA A 173 -7.25 20.13 9.52
N GLY A 174 -6.59 20.82 8.60
CA GLY A 174 -5.28 20.41 8.07
C GLY A 174 -4.19 20.42 9.15
N ALA A 175 -4.15 21.44 10.00
CA ALA A 175 -3.19 21.54 11.09
C ALA A 175 -3.42 20.47 12.18
N ALA A 176 -4.67 20.15 12.50
CA ALA A 176 -5.01 19.11 13.47
C ALA A 176 -4.62 17.71 12.97
N LEU A 177 -4.86 17.43 11.68
CA LEU A 177 -4.41 16.18 11.05
C LEU A 177 -2.87 16.09 11.04
N PHE A 178 -2.19 17.18 10.69
CA PHE A 178 -0.72 17.21 10.68
C PHE A 178 -0.12 17.06 12.08
N ALA A 179 -0.63 17.79 13.08
CA ALA A 179 -0.18 17.71 14.46
C ALA A 179 -0.43 16.33 15.08
N THR A 180 -1.56 15.69 14.76
CA THR A 180 -1.85 14.32 15.20
C THR A 180 -0.89 13.31 14.54
N SER A 181 -0.61 13.47 13.24
CA SER A 181 0.37 12.61 12.55
C SER A 181 1.79 12.78 13.08
N ALA A 182 2.20 14.01 13.42
CA ALA A 182 3.52 14.29 14.00
C ALA A 182 3.65 13.76 15.44
N ALA A 183 2.60 13.85 16.25
CA ALA A 183 2.59 13.31 17.61
C ALA A 183 2.70 11.77 17.64
N ILE A 184 2.07 11.09 16.69
CA ILE A 184 2.16 9.62 16.56
C ILE A 184 3.55 9.20 16.08
N ALA A 185 4.14 9.93 15.14
CA ALA A 185 5.52 9.69 14.69
C ALA A 185 6.55 9.90 15.81
N ALA A 186 6.32 10.87 16.70
CA ALA A 186 7.17 11.12 17.87
C ALA A 186 6.99 10.07 18.98
N GLY A 187 5.77 9.54 19.17
CA GLY A 187 5.49 8.50 20.17
C GLY A 187 6.04 7.11 19.83
N ALA A 188 6.38 6.85 18.57
CA ALA A 188 7.03 5.60 18.14
C ALA A 188 8.53 5.55 18.49
N ASN A 189 9.14 6.66 18.91
CA ASN A 189 10.58 6.77 19.17
C ASN A 189 10.95 6.82 20.67
N SER A 190 9.98 6.59 21.56
CA SER A 190 10.19 6.57 23.01
C SER A 190 10.05 5.16 23.59
N SER A 191 11.04 4.31 23.33
CA SER A 191 11.28 3.13 24.17
C SER A 191 12.05 3.59 25.42
N PRO A 192 11.55 3.33 26.65
CA PRO A 192 12.25 3.68 27.86
C PRO A 192 13.48 2.77 28.03
N SER A 193 14.67 3.37 28.05
CA SER A 193 15.89 2.72 28.51
C SER A 193 15.78 2.48 30.02
N SER A 194 15.26 1.32 30.43
CA SER A 194 15.44 0.82 31.79
C SER A 194 16.86 0.30 31.93
N SER A 195 17.76 1.16 32.42
CA SER A 195 18.98 0.72 33.10
C SER A 195 18.69 0.79 34.61
N GLU A 196 18.32 -0.36 35.17
CA GLU A 196 18.41 -0.65 36.60
C GLU A 196 19.90 -0.74 36.98
N ASP A 197 20.37 0.24 37.74
CA ASP A 197 21.59 0.14 38.56
C ASP A 197 21.13 0.13 40.03
N GLY A 198 21.37 -0.98 40.71
CA GLY A 198 21.10 -1.22 42.12
C GLY A 198 21.57 -2.60 42.55
#